data_AF-A0A938CWS0-F1
#
_entry.id   AF-A0A938CWS0-F1
#
_cell.length_a   1.000
_cell.length_b   1.000
_cell.length_c   1.000
_cell.angle_alpha   90.00
_cell.angle_beta   90.00
_cell.angle_gamma   90.00
#
_symmetry.space_group_name_H-M   'P 1'
#
loop_
_entity.id
_entity.type
_entity.pdbx_description
1 polymer ?
#
loop_
_entity_poly.entity_id
_entity_poly.type
_entity_poly.pdbx_seq_one_letter_code
_entity_poly.pdbx_strand_id
1 'polypeptide(L)'
;MDACHPLHRDRPPVPAAQGGYVRSIRRDSLVAAAAREGAVIRLMVRPGHFVAAGTALAWVWPAERHAALASEVVRAVAIGRDRALAEDPELGVLRLVEPALHGLGLAGNDLSTAMASIDWLGAAVAAFAPLPETDGAWRNAAGKMRVLEPPLRFERVVKAAFDQIRQAASGNVAVTIRLLQTFERLGPLLRTEAQRAAIRAQAEAIREVMARSGFARSDMGDVVSAHARAKAALDPPASG
;
A
#
# COMPACT_ATOMS: atom_id res chain seq x y z
N MET A 1 16.37 -3.43 -4.77
CA MET A 1 17.45 -2.45 -5.07
C MET A 1 17.11 -1.86 -6.43
N ASP A 2 16.18 -0.90 -6.45
CA ASP A 2 15.73 -0.29 -7.72
C ASP A 2 16.74 0.75 -8.16
N ALA A 3 17.22 0.57 -9.39
CA ALA A 3 18.18 1.42 -10.06
C ALA A 3 17.64 2.86 -10.12
N CYS A 4 18.27 3.72 -9.33
CA CYS A 4 18.16 5.16 -9.37
C CYS A 4 18.55 5.63 -10.79
N HIS A 5 17.55 5.98 -11.60
CA HIS A 5 17.76 6.58 -12.93
C HIS A 5 18.72 7.79 -12.81
N PRO A 6 19.67 8.01 -13.73
CA PRO A 6 20.76 9.00 -13.61
C PRO A 6 20.36 10.50 -13.56
N LEU A 7 19.09 10.83 -13.30
CA LEU A 7 18.59 12.21 -13.29
C LEU A 7 18.90 12.98 -11.98
N HIS A 8 19.49 12.34 -10.96
CA HIS A 8 19.61 12.92 -9.61
C HIS A 8 21.00 13.47 -9.25
N ARG A 9 22.07 13.16 -9.99
CA ARG A 9 23.44 13.38 -9.51
C ARG A 9 23.89 14.85 -9.40
N ASP A 10 23.26 15.78 -10.13
CA ASP A 10 23.74 17.17 -10.22
C ASP A 10 22.67 18.24 -9.88
N ARG A 11 21.62 17.89 -9.11
CA ARG A 11 20.50 18.81 -8.86
C ARG A 11 20.20 18.96 -7.37
N PRO A 12 19.95 20.18 -6.86
CA PRO A 12 19.47 20.33 -5.50
C PRO A 12 18.01 19.82 -5.41
N PRO A 13 17.67 18.94 -4.44
CA PRO A 13 16.28 18.62 -4.18
C PRO A 13 15.55 19.82 -3.58
N VAL A 14 14.22 19.75 -3.50
CA VAL A 14 13.45 20.61 -2.60
C VAL A 14 13.42 19.93 -1.22
N PRO A 15 14.07 20.48 -0.19
CA PRO A 15 14.14 19.84 1.13
C PRO A 15 12.84 20.04 1.92
N ALA A 16 12.57 19.11 2.84
CA ALA A 16 11.52 19.25 3.84
C ALA A 16 11.91 20.32 4.86
N ALA A 17 11.05 21.33 5.03
CA ALA A 17 11.28 22.41 5.99
C ALA A 17 11.23 21.94 7.45
N GLN A 18 10.49 20.86 7.73
CA GLN A 18 10.35 20.27 9.06
C GLN A 18 10.18 18.76 8.97
N GLY A 19 10.38 18.08 10.11
CA GLY A 19 10.09 16.66 10.24
C GLY A 19 8.63 16.37 10.62
N GLY A 20 8.10 15.25 10.18
CA GLY A 20 6.75 14.79 10.51
C GLY A 20 6.13 13.91 9.42
N TYR A 21 4.84 13.61 9.57
CA TYR A 21 4.07 12.92 8.55
C TYR A 21 3.52 13.89 7.51
N VAL A 22 3.66 13.53 6.24
CA VAL A 22 2.95 14.20 5.15
C VAL A 22 1.46 13.93 5.34
N ARG A 23 0.69 14.98 5.56
CA ARG A 23 -0.75 14.93 5.82
C ARG A 23 -1.55 15.09 4.55
N SER A 24 -1.16 16.01 3.69
CA SER A 24 -1.82 16.25 2.40
C SER A 24 -0.84 16.90 1.41
N ILE A 25 -1.18 16.80 0.13
CA ILE A 25 -0.43 17.44 -0.96
C ILE A 25 -1.43 18.18 -1.85
N ARG A 26 -1.26 19.50 -2.00
CA ARG A 26 -2.08 20.34 -2.89
C ARG A 26 -1.67 20.14 -4.36
N ARG A 27 -2.05 18.99 -4.94
CA ARG A 27 -1.66 18.58 -6.30
C ARG A 27 -2.05 19.59 -7.37
N ASP A 28 -3.27 20.11 -7.35
CA ASP A 28 -3.74 21.07 -8.35
C ASP A 28 -2.88 22.35 -8.37
N SER A 29 -2.50 22.83 -7.18
CA SER A 29 -1.58 23.97 -7.05
C SER A 29 -0.20 23.66 -7.65
N LEU A 30 0.33 22.47 -7.40
CA LEU A 30 1.60 22.03 -7.97
C LEU A 30 1.54 21.88 -9.50
N VAL A 31 0.45 21.30 -10.03
CA VAL A 31 0.22 21.15 -11.47
C VAL A 31 0.16 22.52 -12.15
N ALA A 32 -0.58 23.47 -11.57
CA ALA A 32 -0.68 24.83 -12.09
C ALA A 32 0.67 25.56 -12.06
N ALA A 33 1.41 25.47 -10.95
CA ALA A 33 2.73 26.09 -10.81
C ALA A 33 3.74 25.50 -11.82
N ALA A 34 3.82 24.18 -11.91
CA ALA A 34 4.70 23.50 -12.86
C ALA A 34 4.31 23.78 -14.32
N ALA A 35 3.01 23.92 -14.63
CA ALA A 35 2.57 24.31 -15.96
C ALA A 35 3.02 25.73 -16.33
N ARG A 36 2.87 26.69 -15.41
CA ARG A 36 3.30 28.09 -15.59
C ARG A 36 4.80 28.21 -15.86
N GLU A 37 5.60 27.42 -15.15
CA GLU A 37 7.06 27.41 -15.29
C GLU A 37 7.59 26.49 -16.41
N GLY A 38 6.70 25.80 -17.13
CA GLY A 38 7.08 24.84 -18.16
C GLY A 38 7.87 23.64 -17.61
N ALA A 39 7.66 23.29 -16.34
CA ALA A 39 8.43 22.30 -15.59
C ALA A 39 7.64 21.02 -15.28
N VAL A 40 8.33 20.06 -14.66
CA VAL A 40 7.80 18.83 -14.06
C VAL A 40 8.34 18.71 -12.64
N ILE A 41 7.46 18.40 -11.69
CA ILE A 41 7.80 18.15 -10.28
C ILE A 41 7.67 16.66 -10.01
N ARG A 42 8.73 16.00 -9.58
CA ARG A 42 8.66 14.62 -9.09
C ARG A 42 8.67 14.64 -7.56
N LEU A 43 7.53 14.35 -6.96
CA LEU A 43 7.41 14.13 -5.53
C LEU A 43 8.08 12.80 -5.16
N MET A 44 8.79 12.80 -4.05
CA MET A 44 9.38 11.61 -3.44
C MET A 44 8.50 11.03 -2.34
N VAL A 45 7.40 11.72 -2.02
CA VAL A 45 6.55 11.47 -0.86
C VAL A 45 5.08 11.43 -1.27
N ARG A 46 4.27 10.78 -0.45
CA ARG A 46 2.80 10.82 -0.51
C ARG A 46 2.23 11.01 0.90
N PRO A 47 0.95 11.37 1.05
CA PRO A 47 0.29 11.34 2.35
C PRO A 47 0.54 10.02 3.10
N GLY A 48 0.85 10.12 4.39
CA GLY A 48 1.21 9.00 5.25
C GLY A 48 2.71 8.75 5.40
N HIS A 49 3.55 9.26 4.50
CA HIS A 49 5.01 9.14 4.63
C HIS A 49 5.54 10.01 5.76
N PHE A 50 6.45 9.47 6.56
CA PHE A 50 7.25 10.26 7.48
C PHE A 50 8.45 10.86 6.74
N VAL A 51 8.72 12.14 6.96
CA VAL A 51 9.88 12.86 6.43
C VAL A 51 10.67 13.46 7.58
N ALA A 52 12.00 13.42 7.49
CA ALA A 52 12.87 14.18 8.40
C ALA A 52 13.18 15.55 7.79
N ALA A 53 13.43 16.54 8.64
CA ALA A 53 13.85 17.87 8.17
C ALA A 53 15.10 17.74 7.28
N GLY A 54 15.14 18.49 6.18
CA GLY A 54 16.23 18.43 5.20
C GLY A 54 16.16 17.29 4.17
N THR A 55 15.30 16.28 4.36
CA THR A 55 15.12 15.20 3.37
C THR A 55 14.39 15.69 2.13
N ALA A 56 14.61 15.06 0.98
CA ALA A 56 14.03 15.48 -0.29
C ALA A 56 12.51 15.25 -0.33
N LEU A 57 11.73 16.33 -0.49
CA LEU A 57 10.30 16.25 -0.80
C LEU A 57 10.06 16.03 -2.29
N ALA A 58 10.83 16.71 -3.12
CA ALA A 58 10.67 16.68 -4.56
C ALA A 58 11.94 17.01 -5.33
N TRP A 59 11.88 16.74 -6.63
CA TRP A 59 12.86 17.15 -7.63
C TRP A 59 12.14 17.91 -8.75
N VAL A 60 12.78 18.93 -9.30
CA VAL A 60 12.21 19.81 -10.34
C VAL A 60 12.98 19.67 -11.64
N TRP A 61 12.26 19.58 -12.76
CA TRP A 61 12.83 19.56 -14.10
C TRP A 61 12.21 20.60 -15.04
N PRO A 62 13.02 21.32 -15.83
CA PRO A 62 14.47 21.30 -15.82
C PRO A 62 15.02 22.03 -14.56
N ALA A 63 16.30 21.86 -14.23
CA ALA A 63 16.86 22.25 -12.92
C ALA A 63 16.82 23.76 -12.67
N GLU A 64 16.86 24.55 -13.75
CA GLU A 64 16.79 26.01 -13.78
C GLU A 64 15.46 26.53 -13.22
N ARG A 65 14.42 25.68 -13.19
CA ARG A 65 13.11 26.00 -12.60
C ARG A 65 13.01 25.68 -11.10
N HIS A 66 14.07 25.12 -10.49
CA HIS A 66 14.07 24.78 -9.06
C HIS A 66 13.77 26.00 -8.18
N ALA A 67 14.50 27.10 -8.36
CA ALA A 67 14.33 28.31 -7.54
C ALA A 67 12.91 28.90 -7.64
N ALA A 68 12.28 28.80 -8.82
CA ALA A 68 10.92 29.28 -9.05
C ALA A 68 9.84 28.40 -8.37
N LEU A 69 10.09 27.10 -8.19
CA LEU A 69 9.10 26.13 -7.72
C LEU A 69 9.33 25.62 -6.29
N ALA A 70 10.54 25.77 -5.73
CA ALA A 70 10.88 25.20 -4.44
C ALA A 70 9.93 25.67 -3.31
N SER A 71 9.62 26.97 -3.26
CA SER A 71 8.71 27.51 -2.25
C SER A 71 7.26 27.03 -2.43
N GLU A 72 6.80 26.84 -3.67
CA GLU A 72 5.47 26.28 -3.96
C GLU A 72 5.38 24.82 -3.52
N VAL A 73 6.44 24.03 -3.76
CA VAL A 73 6.51 22.63 -3.31
C VAL A 73 6.43 22.56 -1.79
N VAL A 74 7.23 23.33 -1.08
CA VAL A 74 7.22 23.35 0.39
C VAL A 74 5.84 23.75 0.92
N ARG A 75 5.20 24.76 0.34
CA ARG A 75 3.84 25.20 0.74
C ARG A 75 2.75 24.21 0.37
N ALA A 76 2.93 23.40 -0.66
CA ALA A 76 1.93 22.45 -1.12
C ALA A 76 1.91 21.16 -0.30
N VAL A 77 3.03 20.81 0.35
CA VAL A 77 3.16 19.60 1.17
C VAL A 77 2.92 19.95 2.64
N ALA A 78 1.75 19.58 3.15
CA ALA A 78 1.43 19.76 4.56
C ALA A 78 2.10 18.67 5.41
N ILE A 79 2.94 19.05 6.38
CA ILE A 79 3.62 18.13 7.29
C ILE A 79 3.11 18.36 8.71
N GLY A 80 2.80 17.30 9.46
CA GLY A 80 2.36 17.41 10.85
C GLY A 80 2.77 16.22 11.72
N ARG A 81 2.35 16.24 12.99
CA ARG A 81 2.74 15.23 13.99
C ARG A 81 2.09 13.87 13.76
N ASP A 82 0.89 13.86 13.20
CA ASP A 82 0.08 12.66 12.99
C ASP A 82 -0.31 12.51 11.53
N ARG A 83 -0.55 11.26 11.12
CA ARG A 83 -1.06 10.92 9.79
C ARG A 83 -2.53 11.36 9.65
N ALA A 84 -2.94 11.74 8.45
CA ALA A 84 -4.30 12.18 8.15
C ALA A 84 -5.09 11.06 7.47
N LEU A 85 -6.05 10.45 8.19
CA LEU A 85 -6.80 9.28 7.71
C LEU A 85 -7.52 9.53 6.36
N ALA A 86 -8.12 10.70 6.17
CA ALA A 86 -8.84 11.04 4.95
C ALA A 86 -7.95 11.08 3.70
N GLU A 87 -6.64 11.28 3.87
CA GLU A 87 -5.66 11.42 2.78
C GLU A 87 -4.80 10.16 2.62
N ASP A 88 -4.92 9.20 3.54
CA ASP A 88 -3.99 8.09 3.70
C ASP A 88 -4.72 6.74 3.79
N PRO A 89 -5.01 6.10 2.64
CA PRO A 89 -5.67 4.81 2.61
C PRO A 89 -4.87 3.70 3.33
N GLU A 90 -3.55 3.80 3.35
CA GLU A 90 -2.67 2.84 4.06
C GLU A 90 -2.86 2.95 5.57
N LEU A 91 -3.15 4.14 6.11
CA LEU A 91 -3.51 4.29 7.53
C LEU A 91 -4.84 3.60 7.85
N GLY A 92 -5.83 3.68 6.96
CA GLY A 92 -7.12 2.99 7.14
C GLY A 92 -6.93 1.47 7.27
N VAL A 93 -6.06 0.89 6.44
CA VAL A 93 -5.67 -0.52 6.56
C VAL A 93 -4.98 -0.78 7.90
N LEU A 94 -4.00 0.03 8.27
CA LEU A 94 -3.24 -0.17 9.52
C LEU A 94 -4.10 -0.08 10.78
N ARG A 95 -5.18 0.72 10.76
CA ARG A 95 -6.15 0.78 11.86
C ARG A 95 -6.92 -0.53 12.08
N LEU A 96 -7.00 -1.39 11.07
CA LEU A 96 -7.58 -2.73 11.19
C LEU A 96 -6.50 -3.79 11.50
N VAL A 97 -5.26 -3.57 11.07
CA VAL A 97 -4.14 -4.47 11.36
C VAL A 97 -3.78 -4.45 12.84
N GLU A 98 -3.73 -3.27 13.46
CA GLU A 98 -3.36 -3.09 14.86
C GLU A 98 -4.19 -3.96 15.84
N PRO A 99 -5.54 -3.91 15.84
CA PRO A 99 -6.33 -4.77 16.72
C PRO A 99 -6.17 -6.27 16.38
N ALA A 100 -5.93 -6.63 15.12
CA ALA A 100 -5.68 -8.02 14.75
C ALA A 100 -4.38 -8.55 15.37
N LEU A 101 -3.30 -7.78 15.26
CA LEU A 101 -2.01 -8.13 15.86
C LEU A 101 -2.09 -8.15 17.39
N HIS A 102 -2.82 -7.20 17.99
CA HIS A 102 -3.05 -7.19 19.41
C HIS A 102 -3.76 -8.47 19.87
N GLY A 103 -4.87 -8.84 19.23
CA GLY A 103 -5.61 -10.07 19.55
C GLY A 103 -4.78 -11.35 19.42
N LEU A 104 -3.84 -11.39 18.48
CA LEU A 104 -2.92 -12.53 18.27
C LEU A 104 -1.73 -12.59 19.23
N GLY A 105 -1.36 -11.47 19.85
CA GLY A 105 -0.17 -11.36 20.70
C GLY A 105 -0.44 -11.51 22.21
N LEU A 106 -1.70 -11.55 22.65
CA LEU A 106 -2.07 -11.59 24.07
C LEU A 106 -1.98 -12.99 24.67
N ALA A 107 -1.61 -13.08 25.95
CA ALA A 107 -1.82 -14.28 26.74
C ALA A 107 -3.33 -14.59 26.83
N GLY A 108 -3.77 -15.67 26.18
CA GLY A 108 -5.18 -16.05 26.06
C GLY A 108 -5.82 -15.80 24.69
N ASN A 109 -5.20 -15.00 23.82
CA ASN A 109 -5.59 -14.68 22.43
C ASN A 109 -7.08 -14.32 22.20
N ASP A 110 -7.39 -13.03 21.97
CA ASP A 110 -8.71 -12.65 21.44
C ASP A 110 -8.77 -12.90 19.92
N LEU A 111 -8.94 -14.17 19.56
CA LEU A 111 -9.04 -14.61 18.17
C LEU A 111 -10.29 -14.06 17.48
N SER A 112 -11.33 -13.70 18.23
CA SER A 112 -12.56 -13.14 17.67
C SER A 112 -12.31 -11.76 17.06
N THR A 113 -11.58 -10.90 17.79
CA THR A 113 -11.15 -9.58 17.29
C THR A 113 -10.20 -9.71 16.11
N ALA A 114 -9.26 -10.65 16.15
CA ALA A 114 -8.36 -10.90 15.03
C ALA A 114 -9.10 -11.33 13.76
N MET A 115 -10.03 -12.29 13.87
CA MET A 115 -10.84 -12.74 12.74
C MET A 115 -11.74 -11.64 12.19
N ALA A 116 -12.40 -10.87 13.06
CA ALA A 116 -13.24 -9.73 12.64
C ALA A 116 -12.42 -8.68 11.88
N SER A 117 -11.21 -8.39 12.36
CA SER A 117 -10.29 -7.46 11.69
C SER A 117 -9.87 -7.96 10.30
N ILE A 118 -9.62 -9.27 10.16
CA ILE A 118 -9.32 -9.91 8.87
C ILE A 118 -10.51 -9.81 7.90
N ASP A 119 -11.75 -9.99 8.38
CA ASP A 119 -12.95 -9.85 7.56
C ASP A 119 -13.11 -8.40 7.05
N TRP A 120 -12.90 -7.40 7.92
CA TRP A 120 -12.93 -5.98 7.53
C TRP A 120 -11.78 -5.58 6.59
N LEU A 121 -10.58 -6.15 6.76
CA LEU A 121 -9.48 -5.97 5.83
C LEU A 121 -9.82 -6.55 4.45
N GLY A 122 -10.47 -7.72 4.40
CA GLY A 122 -11.02 -8.28 3.17
C GLY A 122 -11.99 -7.32 2.48
N ALA A 123 -12.94 -6.76 3.24
CA ALA A 123 -13.88 -5.77 2.71
C ALA A 123 -13.18 -4.50 2.19
N ALA A 124 -12.18 -3.99 2.91
CA ALA A 124 -11.42 -2.81 2.50
C ALA A 124 -10.62 -3.06 1.20
N VAL A 125 -9.96 -4.21 1.08
CA VAL A 125 -9.23 -4.60 -0.13
C VAL A 125 -10.19 -4.79 -1.31
N ALA A 126 -11.36 -5.40 -1.09
CA ALA A 126 -12.41 -5.53 -2.10
C ALA A 126 -12.92 -4.16 -2.59
N ALA A 127 -13.09 -3.19 -1.67
CA ALA A 127 -13.49 -1.83 -2.02
C ALA A 127 -12.39 -1.05 -2.74
N PHE A 128 -11.11 -1.37 -2.50
CA PHE A 128 -9.96 -0.75 -3.16
C PHE A 128 -9.69 -1.33 -4.55
N ALA A 129 -9.90 -2.64 -4.77
CA ALA A 129 -9.70 -3.34 -6.04
C ALA A 129 -10.34 -2.68 -7.28
N PRO A 130 -11.56 -2.12 -7.24
CA PRO A 130 -12.16 -1.50 -8.41
C PRO A 130 -11.61 -0.11 -8.75
N LEU A 131 -10.84 0.52 -7.85
CA LEU A 131 -10.30 1.84 -8.11
C LEU A 131 -9.26 1.79 -9.23
N PRO A 132 -9.24 2.77 -10.15
CA PRO A 132 -8.23 2.84 -11.19
C PRO A 132 -6.82 2.85 -10.59
N GLU A 133 -5.92 2.04 -11.14
CA GLU A 133 -4.52 2.15 -10.78
C GLU A 133 -3.98 3.52 -11.19
N THR A 134 -3.41 4.24 -10.23
CA THR A 134 -2.73 5.50 -10.50
C THR A 134 -1.34 5.23 -11.06
N ASP A 135 -1.00 5.89 -12.17
CA ASP A 135 0.38 5.98 -12.68
C ASP A 135 1.21 7.00 -11.89
N GLY A 136 0.58 7.69 -10.92
CA GLY A 136 1.17 8.76 -10.12
C GLY A 136 1.30 10.08 -10.88
N ALA A 137 0.87 10.15 -12.15
CA ALA A 137 1.06 11.31 -13.00
C ALA A 137 -0.15 12.24 -12.96
N TRP A 138 0.06 13.45 -12.47
CA TRP A 138 -0.92 14.52 -12.51
C TRP A 138 -0.66 15.41 -13.72
N ARG A 139 -1.71 15.63 -14.51
CA ARG A 139 -1.66 16.29 -15.82
C ARG A 139 -2.39 17.62 -15.76
N ASN A 140 -1.92 18.59 -16.54
CA ASN A 140 -2.65 19.85 -16.73
C ASN A 140 -3.80 19.69 -17.73
N ALA A 141 -4.57 20.75 -17.97
CA ALA A 141 -5.69 20.75 -18.91
C ALA A 141 -5.32 20.38 -20.37
N ALA A 142 -4.03 20.52 -20.74
CA ALA A 142 -3.52 20.11 -22.06
C ALA A 142 -3.01 18.66 -22.09
N GLY A 143 -3.26 17.86 -21.05
CA GLY A 143 -2.84 16.45 -20.94
C GLY A 143 -1.35 16.24 -20.65
N LYS A 144 -0.56 17.32 -20.50
CA LYS A 144 0.87 17.22 -20.20
C LYS A 144 1.09 16.92 -18.72
N MET A 145 1.90 15.91 -18.42
CA MET A 145 2.32 15.59 -17.05
C MET A 145 3.09 16.76 -16.44
N ARG A 146 2.72 17.14 -15.22
CA ARG A 146 3.33 18.25 -14.48
C ARG A 146 3.78 17.85 -13.08
N VAL A 147 3.11 16.89 -12.45
CA VAL A 147 3.54 16.31 -11.19
C VAL A 147 3.57 14.80 -11.32
N LEU A 148 4.61 14.17 -10.79
CA LEU A 148 4.72 12.73 -10.65
C LEU A 148 4.92 12.40 -9.18
N GLU A 149 4.03 11.62 -8.59
CA GLU A 149 4.15 11.16 -7.20
C GLU A 149 4.28 9.62 -7.12
N PRO A 150 4.81 9.07 -6.01
CA PRO A 150 4.89 7.62 -5.85
C PRO A 150 3.49 7.00 -5.82
N PRO A 151 3.11 6.15 -6.79
CA PRO A 151 1.76 5.61 -6.85
C PRO A 151 1.50 4.66 -5.68
N LEU A 152 0.26 4.66 -5.17
CA LEU A 152 -0.20 3.63 -4.24
C LEU A 152 -0.67 2.41 -5.04
N ARG A 153 0.20 1.41 -5.14
CA ARG A 153 -0.08 0.15 -5.85
C ARG A 153 -0.92 -0.79 -4.99
N PHE A 154 -1.79 -1.56 -5.63
CA PHE A 154 -2.62 -2.58 -4.99
C PHE A 154 -1.82 -3.58 -4.17
N GLU A 155 -0.71 -4.08 -4.71
CA GLU A 155 0.19 -4.99 -4.01
C GLU A 155 0.67 -4.43 -2.67
N ARG A 156 0.96 -3.13 -2.60
CA ARG A 156 1.39 -2.50 -1.35
C ARG A 156 0.28 -2.48 -0.31
N VAL A 157 -0.97 -2.21 -0.72
CA VAL A 157 -2.14 -2.25 0.16
C VAL A 157 -2.35 -3.66 0.71
N VAL A 158 -2.24 -4.69 -0.15
CA VAL A 158 -2.34 -6.11 0.24
C VAL A 158 -1.26 -6.50 1.25
N LYS A 159 0.00 -6.12 0.98
CA LYS A 159 1.12 -6.38 1.90
C LYS A 159 0.90 -5.71 3.25
N ALA A 160 0.51 -4.43 3.24
CA ALA A 160 0.20 -3.69 4.46
C ALA A 160 -0.93 -4.34 5.27
N ALA A 161 -1.95 -4.87 4.59
CA ALA A 161 -3.09 -5.53 5.21
C ALA A 161 -2.75 -6.89 5.83
N PHE A 162 -2.01 -7.75 5.12
CA PHE A 162 -1.94 -9.17 5.47
C PHE A 162 -0.57 -9.69 5.89
N ASP A 163 0.56 -9.04 5.53
CA ASP A 163 1.89 -9.62 5.81
C ASP A 163 2.13 -9.84 7.31
N GLN A 164 1.87 -8.82 8.14
CA GLN A 164 2.12 -8.91 9.58
C GLN A 164 1.16 -9.88 10.26
N ILE A 165 -0.13 -9.85 9.88
CA ILE A 165 -1.14 -10.76 10.44
C ILE A 165 -0.80 -12.20 10.09
N ARG A 166 -0.44 -12.48 8.82
CA ARG A 166 0.00 -13.80 8.37
C ARG A 166 1.18 -14.32 9.20
N GLN A 167 2.18 -13.48 9.45
CA GLN A 167 3.36 -13.85 10.23
C GLN A 167 2.99 -14.17 11.67
N ALA A 168 2.17 -13.33 12.30
CA ALA A 168 1.70 -13.53 13.67
C ALA A 168 0.75 -14.74 13.83
N ALA A 169 -0.03 -15.06 12.79
CA ALA A 169 -0.99 -16.16 12.80
C ALA A 169 -0.37 -17.55 12.59
N SER A 170 0.95 -17.65 12.35
CA SER A 170 1.63 -18.94 12.08
C SER A 170 1.47 -20.01 13.17
N GLY A 171 1.26 -19.58 14.42
CA GLY A 171 0.94 -20.45 15.55
C GLY A 171 -0.55 -20.80 15.70
N ASN A 172 -1.43 -20.31 14.81
CA ASN A 172 -2.87 -20.38 14.96
C ASN A 172 -3.57 -20.86 13.66
N VAL A 173 -3.96 -22.14 13.67
CA VAL A 173 -4.63 -22.80 12.54
C VAL A 173 -5.93 -22.09 12.15
N ALA A 174 -6.76 -21.73 13.13
CA ALA A 174 -8.08 -21.14 12.87
C ALA A 174 -7.97 -19.77 12.17
N VAL A 175 -7.05 -18.91 12.62
CA VAL A 175 -6.80 -17.60 12.00
C VAL A 175 -6.17 -17.76 10.62
N THR A 176 -5.29 -18.74 10.46
CA THR A 176 -4.70 -19.07 9.15
C THR A 176 -5.77 -19.50 8.14
N ILE A 177 -6.70 -20.36 8.55
CA ILE A 177 -7.84 -20.74 7.72
C ILE A 177 -8.72 -19.53 7.40
N ARG A 178 -8.96 -18.64 8.37
CA ARG A 178 -9.73 -17.40 8.16
C ARG A 178 -9.08 -16.49 7.10
N LEU A 179 -7.76 -16.34 7.11
CA LEU A 179 -7.04 -15.59 6.06
C LEU A 179 -7.28 -16.19 4.67
N LEU A 180 -7.13 -17.52 4.55
CA LEU A 180 -7.37 -18.22 3.28
C LEU A 180 -8.82 -18.10 2.80
N GLN A 181 -9.80 -18.20 3.71
CA GLN A 181 -11.22 -17.96 3.39
C GLN A 181 -11.48 -16.53 2.94
N THR A 182 -10.80 -15.54 3.53
CA THR A 182 -10.87 -14.15 3.05
C THR A 182 -10.29 -14.03 1.65
N PHE A 183 -9.18 -14.69 1.33
CA PHE A 183 -8.60 -14.70 -0.01
C PHE A 183 -9.49 -15.41 -1.04
N GLU A 184 -10.15 -16.50 -0.65
CA GLU A 184 -11.17 -17.20 -1.44
C GLU A 184 -12.32 -16.25 -1.82
N ARG A 185 -12.87 -15.51 -0.83
CA ARG A 185 -13.93 -14.52 -1.07
C ARG A 185 -13.48 -13.33 -1.92
N LEU A 186 -12.21 -12.94 -1.81
CA LEU A 186 -11.64 -11.84 -2.60
C LEU A 186 -11.50 -12.22 -4.08
N GLY A 187 -11.12 -13.45 -4.40
CA GLY A 187 -10.81 -13.89 -5.77
C GLY A 187 -11.76 -13.40 -6.86
N PRO A 188 -13.08 -13.63 -6.74
CA PRO A 188 -14.08 -13.17 -7.72
C PRO A 188 -14.23 -11.64 -7.84
N LEU A 189 -13.78 -10.89 -6.84
CA LEU A 189 -13.88 -9.42 -6.80
C LEU A 189 -12.67 -8.73 -7.45
N LEU A 190 -11.58 -9.47 -7.69
CA LEU A 190 -10.35 -8.95 -8.28
C LEU A 190 -10.47 -8.85 -9.80
N ARG A 191 -10.05 -7.73 -10.36
CA ARG A 191 -10.24 -7.38 -11.77
C ARG A 191 -9.06 -7.77 -12.65
N THR A 192 -7.84 -7.63 -12.14
CA THR A 192 -6.61 -7.83 -12.93
C THR A 192 -5.81 -9.03 -12.43
N GLU A 193 -4.97 -9.59 -13.31
CA GLU A 193 -4.04 -10.65 -12.89
C GLU A 193 -3.03 -10.15 -11.85
N ALA A 194 -2.60 -8.88 -11.93
CA ALA A 194 -1.71 -8.30 -10.92
C ALA A 194 -2.36 -8.29 -9.51
N GLN A 195 -3.67 -8.01 -9.43
CA GLN A 195 -4.42 -8.08 -8.18
C GLN A 195 -4.51 -9.52 -7.65
N ARG A 196 -4.84 -10.48 -8.52
CA ARG A 196 -4.90 -11.91 -8.15
C ARG A 196 -3.55 -12.44 -7.71
N ALA A 197 -2.48 -12.11 -8.44
CA ALA A 197 -1.11 -12.47 -8.10
C ALA A 197 -0.68 -11.93 -6.72
N ALA A 198 -1.07 -10.69 -6.37
CA ALA A 198 -0.76 -10.12 -5.06
C ALA A 198 -1.41 -10.89 -3.89
N ILE A 199 -2.66 -11.32 -4.04
CA ILE A 199 -3.35 -12.14 -3.03
C ILE A 199 -2.86 -13.60 -3.06
N ARG A 200 -2.59 -14.16 -4.24
CA ARG A 200 -2.02 -15.51 -4.43
C ARG A 200 -0.67 -15.64 -3.72
N ALA A 201 0.18 -14.62 -3.79
CA ALA A 201 1.45 -14.58 -3.06
C ALA A 201 1.25 -14.69 -1.54
N GLN A 202 0.17 -14.12 -0.98
CA GLN A 202 -0.15 -14.28 0.44
C GLN A 202 -0.59 -15.71 0.77
N ALA A 203 -1.44 -16.31 -0.06
CA ALA A 203 -1.89 -17.69 0.13
C ALA A 203 -0.71 -18.68 0.06
N GLU A 204 0.18 -18.53 -0.92
CA GLU A 204 1.35 -19.39 -1.06
C GLU A 204 2.34 -19.21 0.11
N ALA A 205 2.53 -17.97 0.60
CA ALA A 205 3.33 -17.73 1.79
C ALA A 205 2.75 -18.39 3.06
N ILE A 206 1.42 -18.43 3.20
CA ILE A 206 0.74 -19.22 4.25
C ILE A 206 1.10 -20.70 4.10
N ARG A 207 0.95 -21.25 2.89
CA ARG A 207 1.22 -22.67 2.65
C ARG A 207 2.67 -23.03 2.97
N GLU A 208 3.63 -22.19 2.61
CA GLU A 208 5.05 -22.42 2.92
C GLU A 208 5.30 -22.49 4.42
N VAL A 209 4.75 -21.55 5.20
CA VAL A 209 4.91 -21.52 6.66
C VAL A 209 4.24 -22.73 7.30
N MET A 210 3.01 -23.02 6.91
CA MET A 210 2.24 -24.13 7.48
C MET A 210 2.82 -25.50 7.13
N ALA A 211 3.41 -25.68 5.95
CA ALA A 211 4.08 -26.93 5.58
C ALA A 211 5.29 -27.27 6.47
N ARG A 212 5.87 -26.28 7.15
CA ARG A 212 6.99 -26.46 8.10
C ARG A 212 6.54 -26.55 9.56
N SER A 213 5.23 -26.49 9.81
CA SER A 213 4.67 -26.49 11.17
C SER A 213 4.51 -27.92 11.73
N GLY A 214 4.44 -28.02 13.06
CA GLY A 214 4.25 -29.29 13.78
C GLY A 214 2.79 -29.62 14.15
N PHE A 215 1.80 -29.04 13.45
CA PHE A 215 0.38 -29.26 13.77
C PHE A 215 -0.11 -30.68 13.41
N ALA A 216 -1.27 -31.06 13.94
CA ALA A 216 -1.86 -32.36 13.68
C ALA A 216 -2.22 -32.53 12.19
N ARG A 217 -2.24 -33.78 11.72
CA ARG A 217 -2.56 -34.09 10.30
C ARG A 217 -3.95 -33.61 9.88
N SER A 218 -4.95 -33.68 10.77
CA SER A 218 -6.30 -33.17 10.51
C SER A 218 -6.27 -31.67 10.24
N ASP A 219 -5.63 -30.91 11.11
CA ASP A 219 -5.53 -29.44 11.03
C ASP A 219 -4.81 -29.01 9.75
N MET A 220 -3.74 -29.72 9.40
CA MET A 220 -3.02 -29.50 8.15
C MET A 220 -3.87 -29.83 6.92
N GLY A 221 -4.72 -30.87 7.00
CA GLY A 221 -5.68 -31.19 5.95
C GLY A 221 -6.69 -30.06 5.70
N ASP A 222 -7.18 -29.43 6.77
CA ASP A 222 -8.10 -28.29 6.67
C ASP A 222 -7.43 -27.06 6.06
N VAL A 223 -6.18 -26.78 6.44
CA VAL A 223 -5.38 -25.69 5.88
C VAL A 223 -5.10 -25.91 4.40
N VAL A 224 -4.70 -27.13 4.00
CA VAL A 224 -4.48 -27.49 2.59
C VAL A 224 -5.78 -27.34 1.79
N SER A 225 -6.90 -27.78 2.34
CA SER A 225 -8.21 -27.66 1.69
C SER A 225 -8.63 -26.20 1.52
N ALA A 226 -8.44 -25.37 2.55
CA ALA A 226 -8.70 -23.93 2.47
C ALA A 226 -7.78 -23.23 1.47
N HIS A 227 -6.51 -23.59 1.43
CA HIS A 227 -5.56 -23.06 0.45
C HIS A 227 -5.96 -23.42 -0.98
N ALA A 228 -6.37 -24.66 -1.22
CA ALA A 228 -6.83 -25.11 -2.54
C ALA A 228 -8.05 -24.31 -3.04
N ARG A 229 -9.04 -24.05 -2.16
CA ARG A 229 -10.19 -23.21 -2.52
C ARG A 229 -9.79 -21.75 -2.79
N ALA A 230 -8.96 -21.17 -1.93
CA ALA A 230 -8.44 -19.82 -2.15
C ALA A 230 -7.72 -19.69 -3.49
N LYS A 231 -6.85 -20.66 -3.81
CA LYS A 231 -6.14 -20.72 -5.09
C LYS A 231 -7.10 -20.85 -6.28
N ALA A 232 -8.07 -21.75 -6.21
CA ALA A 232 -9.07 -21.92 -7.27
C ALA A 232 -9.88 -20.63 -7.53
N ALA A 233 -10.22 -19.87 -6.49
CA ALA A 233 -10.90 -18.59 -6.62
C ALA A 233 -10.00 -17.48 -7.23
N LEU A 234 -8.68 -17.58 -7.05
CA LEU A 234 -7.68 -16.64 -7.57
C LEU A 234 -7.19 -16.99 -8.98
N ASP A 235 -7.44 -18.23 -9.42
CA ASP A 235 -7.08 -18.76 -10.74
C ASP A 235 -8.35 -19.16 -11.49
N PRO A 236 -9.28 -18.21 -11.79
CA PRO A 236 -10.50 -18.57 -12.49
C PRO A 236 -10.15 -19.19 -13.85
N PRO A 237 -10.90 -20.21 -14.31
CA PRO A 237 -10.65 -20.82 -15.60
C PRO A 237 -10.69 -19.73 -16.68
N ALA A 238 -9.74 -19.79 -17.63
CA ALA A 238 -9.69 -18.87 -18.74
C ALA A 238 -11.07 -18.82 -19.39
N SER A 239 -11.69 -17.64 -19.42
CA SER A 239 -12.94 -17.44 -20.14
C SER A 239 -12.61 -17.66 -21.63
N GLY A 240 -13.04 -18.81 -22.16
CA GLY A 240 -12.95 -19.13 -23.58
C GLY A 240 -13.84 -18.23 -24.42
#